data_AF-A0AAW9GXV2-F1
#
_entry.id   AF-A0AAW9GXV2-F1
#
_cell.length_a   1.000
_cell.length_b   1.000
_cell.length_c   1.000
_cell.angle_alpha   90.00
_cell.angle_beta   90.00
_cell.angle_gamma   90.00
#
_symmetry.space_group_name_H-M   'P 1'
#
loop_
_entity.id
_entity.type
_entity.pdbx_description
1 polymer ?
#
loop_
_entity_poly.entity_id
_entity_poly.type
_entity_poly.pdbx_seq_one_letter_code
_entity_poly.pdbx_strand_id
1 'polypeptide(L)'
;MQVDEIYYRVTYLDPKMRLPVIRAYVCLGVNLSDEDVEGDIWYFQDVFSYYESGSALTATESDIPVVCLTDDELKGDMLDANRLHDVLEEIRTKLHRLDITSLTAG
;
A
#
# COMPACT_ATOMS: atom_id res chain seq x y z
N MET A 1 4.60 -8.53 9.00
CA MET A 1 3.92 -7.24 9.17
C MET A 1 4.09 -6.80 10.61
N GLN A 2 4.27 -5.51 10.87
CA GLN A 2 4.52 -4.96 12.20
C GLN A 2 3.78 -3.62 12.38
N VAL A 3 3.23 -3.42 13.58
CA VAL A 3 2.55 -2.18 13.98
C VAL A 3 3.53 -1.02 14.04
N ASP A 4 3.06 0.19 13.72
CA ASP A 4 3.82 1.44 13.60
C ASP A 4 4.89 1.44 12.49
N GLU A 5 4.91 0.43 11.63
CA GLU A 5 5.72 0.45 10.41
C GLU A 5 4.99 1.05 9.22
N ILE A 6 5.79 1.49 8.24
CA ILE A 6 5.31 2.05 6.98
C ILE A 6 5.22 0.96 5.92
N TYR A 7 4.05 0.88 5.29
CA TYR A 7 3.76 0.02 4.15
C TYR A 7 3.36 0.86 2.95
N TYR A 8 3.56 0.31 1.77
CA TYR A 8 3.35 1.00 0.51
C TYR A 8 2.32 0.27 -0.33
N ARG A 9 1.35 1.04 -0.83
CA ARG A 9 0.38 0.57 -1.81
C ARG A 9 0.71 1.14 -3.18
N VAL A 10 0.85 0.26 -4.16
CA VAL A 10 1.03 0.65 -5.57
C VAL A 10 -0.33 0.60 -6.25
N THR A 11 -0.76 1.73 -6.77
CA THR A 11 -2.00 1.90 -7.55
C THR A 11 -1.67 2.52 -8.91
N TYR A 12 -2.67 2.74 -9.76
CA TYR A 12 -2.47 3.34 -11.07
C TYR A 12 -3.52 4.40 -11.35
N LEU A 13 -3.10 5.55 -11.90
CA LEU A 13 -4.02 6.65 -12.25
C LEU A 13 -4.74 6.42 -13.58
N ASP A 14 -4.24 5.50 -14.41
CA ASP A 14 -4.85 5.17 -15.68
C ASP A 14 -5.21 3.67 -15.78
N PRO A 15 -6.34 3.30 -16.40
CA PRO A 15 -6.75 1.91 -16.55
C PRO A 15 -5.74 1.03 -17.32
N LYS A 16 -4.85 1.65 -18.09
CA LYS A 16 -3.78 0.94 -18.80
C LYS A 16 -2.55 0.68 -17.92
N MET A 17 -2.60 1.04 -16.64
CA MET A 17 -1.56 0.78 -15.64
C MET A 17 -0.18 1.34 -16.00
N ARG A 18 -0.13 2.51 -16.64
CA ARG A 18 1.12 3.15 -17.10
C ARG A 18 1.65 4.18 -16.11
N LEU A 19 0.78 4.74 -15.29
CA LEU A 19 1.10 5.79 -14.33
C LEU A 19 0.96 5.23 -12.91
N PRO A 20 1.98 4.52 -12.39
CA PRO A 20 1.94 4.00 -11.03
C PRO A 20 1.95 5.16 -10.03
N VAL A 21 1.19 5.00 -8.96
CA VAL A 21 1.19 5.89 -7.79
C VAL A 21 1.45 5.04 -6.57
N ILE A 22 2.51 5.40 -5.86
CA ILE A 22 2.91 4.78 -4.61
C ILE A 22 2.37 5.66 -3.49
N ARG A 23 1.58 5.07 -2.59
CA ARG A 23 1.10 5.73 -1.38
C ARG A 23 1.66 5.03 -0.16
N ALA A 24 2.01 5.79 0.86
CA ALA A 24 2.58 5.29 2.10
C ALA A 24 1.53 5.32 3.21
N TYR A 25 1.50 4.25 3.99
CA TYR A 25 0.53 4.02 5.05
C TYR A 25 1.24 3.55 6.31
N VAL A 26 0.79 4.03 7.47
CA VAL A 26 1.22 3.53 8.78
C VAL A 26 0.30 2.38 9.19
N CYS A 27 0.87 1.24 9.58
CA CYS A 27 0.11 0.13 10.16
C CYS A 27 -0.29 0.46 11.59
N LEU A 28 -1.59 0.58 11.86
CA LEU A 28 -2.12 0.93 13.17
C LEU A 28 -2.26 -0.27 14.10
N GLY A 29 -2.49 -1.47 13.55
CA GLY A 29 -2.78 -2.66 14.34
C GLY A 29 -3.64 -3.68 13.62
N VAL A 30 -4.06 -4.69 14.37
CA VAL A 30 -4.89 -5.82 13.93
C VAL A 30 -6.09 -5.94 14.87
N ASN A 31 -7.26 -6.24 14.31
CA ASN A 31 -8.51 -6.50 15.04
C ASN A 31 -8.82 -5.37 16.04
N LEU A 32 -8.88 -4.14 15.53
CA LEU A 32 -9.07 -2.93 16.34
C LEU A 32 -10.55 -2.58 16.55
N SER A 33 -11.47 -3.26 15.85
CA SER A 33 -12.91 -3.11 16.03
C SER A 33 -13.50 -4.31 16.77
N ASP A 34 -14.50 -4.05 17.63
CA ASP A 34 -15.28 -5.11 18.28
C ASP A 34 -16.12 -5.93 17.28
N GLU A 35 -16.26 -5.45 16.04
CA GLU A 35 -16.95 -6.13 14.94
C GLU A 35 -16.04 -7.13 14.19
N ASP A 36 -14.74 -7.14 14.49
CA ASP A 36 -13.75 -8.03 13.86
C ASP A 36 -13.86 -9.45 14.45
N VAL A 37 -14.86 -10.20 13.98
CA VAL A 37 -15.22 -11.52 14.54
C VAL A 37 -14.57 -12.71 13.85
N GLU A 38 -14.10 -12.56 12.61
CA GLU A 38 -13.50 -13.65 11.82
C GLU A 38 -12.23 -13.20 11.07
N GLY A 39 -11.12 -13.89 11.33
CA GLY A 39 -9.83 -13.62 10.70
C GLY A 39 -9.10 -12.40 11.27
N ASP A 40 -7.90 -12.15 10.75
CA ASP A 40 -7.10 -10.97 11.09
C ASP A 40 -7.41 -9.83 10.11
N ILE A 41 -7.89 -8.71 10.65
CA ILE A 41 -8.18 -7.47 9.93
C ILE A 41 -7.13 -6.43 10.32
N TRP A 42 -6.34 -6.00 9.33
CA TRP A 42 -5.26 -5.04 9.48
C TRP A 42 -5.73 -3.63 9.18
N TYR A 43 -5.35 -2.69 10.03
CA TYR A 43 -5.75 -1.28 9.95
C TYR A 43 -4.58 -0.40 9.54
N PHE A 44 -4.84 0.54 8.64
CA PHE A 44 -3.83 1.44 8.10
C PHE A 44 -4.33 2.88 7.96
N GLN A 45 -3.45 3.83 8.23
CA GLN A 45 -3.72 5.24 8.01
C GLN A 45 -2.73 5.81 7.01
N ASP A 46 -3.21 6.69 6.11
CA ASP A 46 -2.31 7.43 5.23
C ASP A 46 -1.27 8.22 6.06
N VAL A 47 -0.01 8.20 5.63
CA VAL A 47 1.09 8.80 6.42
C VAL A 47 0.94 10.32 6.59
N PHE A 48 0.34 11.02 5.63
CA PHE A 48 0.11 12.46 5.75
C PHE A 48 -0.99 12.72 6.78
N SER A 49 -2.09 11.97 6.72
CA SER A 49 -3.15 12.06 7.73
C SER A 49 -2.64 11.70 9.13
N TYR A 50 -1.76 10.70 9.25
CA TYR A 50 -1.13 10.34 10.53
C TYR A 50 -0.24 11.46 11.06
N TYR A 51 0.53 12.11 10.19
CA TYR A 51 1.37 13.24 10.56
C TYR A 51 0.55 14.47 10.99
N GLU A 52 -0.53 14.78 10.28
CA GLU A 52 -1.35 15.97 10.53
C GLU A 52 -2.23 15.83 11.79
N SER A 53 -2.92 14.70 11.94
CA SER A 53 -3.95 14.51 12.96
C SER A 53 -3.55 13.49 14.05
N GLY A 54 -2.38 12.85 13.93
CA GLY A 54 -1.97 11.75 14.80
C GLY A 54 -2.64 10.42 14.43
N SER A 55 -2.42 9.40 15.26
CA SER A 55 -3.05 8.09 15.08
C SER A 55 -4.57 8.19 15.16
N ALA A 56 -5.27 7.65 14.16
CA ALA A 56 -6.73 7.57 14.12
C ALA A 56 -7.34 6.87 15.35
N LEU A 57 -6.56 6.07 16.07
CA LEU A 57 -6.99 5.40 17.31
C LEU A 57 -7.04 6.33 18.52
N THR A 58 -6.30 7.44 18.46
CA THR A 58 -6.11 8.37 19.58
C THR A 58 -6.48 9.81 19.24
N ALA A 59 -6.73 10.09 17.96
CA ALA A 59 -7.03 11.42 17.48
C ALA A 59 -8.37 11.90 18.06
N THR A 60 -8.40 13.19 18.39
CA THR A 60 -9.61 13.87 18.86
C THR A 60 -10.56 14.22 17.72
N GLU A 61 -10.06 14.22 16.48
CA GLU A 61 -10.87 14.45 15.28
C GLU A 61 -11.62 13.17 14.91
N SER A 62 -12.95 13.28 14.81
CA SER A 62 -13.80 12.20 14.32
C SER A 62 -13.66 12.10 12.79
N ASP A 63 -13.66 10.88 12.26
CA ASP A 63 -13.64 10.56 10.81
C ASP A 63 -12.28 10.62 10.09
N ILE A 64 -11.17 10.36 10.78
CA ILE A 64 -9.90 10.11 10.07
C ILE A 64 -10.02 8.81 9.25
N PRO A 65 -9.80 8.85 7.92
CA PRO A 65 -9.92 7.66 7.09
C PRO A 65 -8.91 6.57 7.46
N VAL A 66 -9.41 5.36 7.64
CA VAL A 66 -8.60 4.16 7.87
C VAL A 66 -8.91 3.14 6.78
N VAL A 67 -7.87 2.47 6.29
CA VAL A 67 -7.98 1.35 5.36
C VAL A 67 -7.95 0.06 6.17
N CYS A 68 -8.91 -0.82 5.97
CA CYS A 68 -8.98 -2.13 6.59
C CYS A 68 -8.73 -3.20 5.52
N LEU A 69 -7.86 -4.17 5.80
CA LEU A 69 -7.55 -5.26 4.89
C LEU A 69 -7.51 -6.59 5.63
N THR A 70 -8.09 -7.61 5.04
CA THR A 70 -7.89 -8.99 5.48
C THR A 70 -6.46 -9.46 5.16
N ASP A 71 -6.02 -10.53 5.84
CA ASP A 71 -4.73 -11.19 5.61
C ASP A 71 -4.46 -11.57 4.13
N ASP A 72 -5.51 -11.91 3.38
CA ASP A 72 -5.39 -12.26 1.97
C ASP A 72 -5.26 -11.04 1.06
N GLU A 73 -5.99 -9.96 1.35
CA GLU A 73 -5.86 -8.68 0.64
C GLU A 73 -4.48 -8.06 0.90
N LEU A 74 -3.98 -8.19 2.13
CA LEU A 74 -2.67 -7.69 2.57
C LEU A 74 -1.53 -8.06 1.62
N LYS A 75 -1.50 -9.33 1.22
CA LYS A 75 -0.40 -9.92 0.43
C LYS A 75 -0.24 -9.23 -0.92
N GLY A 76 -1.34 -8.76 -1.50
CA GLY A 76 -1.38 -8.08 -2.79
C GLY A 76 -1.33 -6.55 -2.69
N ASP A 77 -1.89 -5.99 -1.62
CA ASP A 77 -2.14 -4.53 -1.56
C ASP A 77 -1.10 -3.74 -0.76
N MET A 78 -0.49 -4.32 0.27
CA MET A 78 0.46 -3.62 1.14
C MET A 78 1.85 -4.25 1.07
N LEU A 79 2.82 -3.47 0.61
CA LEU A 79 4.21 -3.88 0.41
C LEU A 79 5.10 -3.23 1.46
N ASP A 80 5.93 -4.01 2.14
CA ASP A 80 7.07 -3.44 2.85
C ASP A 80 8.09 -2.84 1.85
N ALA A 81 9.09 -2.11 2.35
CA ALA A 81 10.08 -1.43 1.52
C ALA A 81 10.86 -2.39 0.59
N ASN A 82 11.16 -3.60 1.05
CA ASN A 82 11.90 -4.59 0.25
C ASN A 82 11.00 -5.12 -0.88
N ARG A 83 9.76 -5.48 -0.57
CA ARG A 83 8.79 -5.93 -1.57
C ARG A 83 8.45 -4.84 -2.58
N LEU A 84 8.33 -3.59 -2.15
CA LEU A 84 8.15 -2.46 -3.06
C LEU A 84 9.34 -2.34 -4.02
N HIS A 85 10.57 -2.41 -3.50
CA HIS A 85 11.77 -2.37 -4.32
C HIS A 85 11.76 -3.49 -5.39
N ASP A 86 11.46 -4.73 -4.99
CA ASP A 86 11.42 -5.86 -5.91
C ASP A 86 10.37 -5.67 -7.02
N VAL A 87 9.18 -5.16 -6.68
CA VAL A 87 8.14 -4.83 -7.66
C VAL A 87 8.59 -3.75 -8.64
N LEU A 88 9.24 -2.68 -8.14
CA LEU A 88 9.74 -1.60 -8.99
C LEU A 88 10.86 -2.07 -9.92
N GLU A 89 11.73 -2.95 -9.44
CA GLU A 89 12.78 -3.58 -10.25
C GLU A 89 12.21 -4.48 -11.35
N GLU A 90 11.15 -5.24 -11.05
CA GLU A 90 10.45 -6.05 -12.03
C GLU A 90 9.81 -5.17 -13.12
N ILE A 91 9.15 -4.08 -12.73
CA ILE A 91 8.56 -3.11 -13.67
C ILE A 91 9.65 -2.49 -14.55
N ARG A 92 10.75 -2.03 -13.94
CA ARG A 92 11.90 -1.44 -14.65
C ARG A 92 12.47 -2.40 -15.70
N THR A 93 12.61 -3.67 -15.33
CA THR A 93 13.15 -4.71 -16.22
C THR A 93 12.19 -5.01 -17.38
N LYS A 94 10.88 -5.08 -17.12
CA LYS A 94 9.87 -5.28 -18.17
C LYS A 94 9.85 -4.13 -19.17
N LEU A 95 9.93 -2.89 -18.70
CA LEU A 95 9.99 -1.70 -19.56
C LEU A 95 11.24 -1.69 -20.45
N HIS A 96 12.42 -1.96 -19.88
CA HIS A 96 13.67 -2.06 -20.66
C HIS A 96 13.60 -3.12 -21.75
N ARG A 97 12.97 -4.28 -21.49
CA ARG A 97 12.81 -5.33 -22.51
C ARG A 97 11.92 -4.89 -23.66
N LEU A 98 10.83 -4.17 -23.37
CA LEU A 98 9.90 -3.67 -24.40
C LEU A 98 10.59 -2.68 -25.35
N ASP A 99 11.40 -1.77 -24.81
CA ASP A 99 12.18 -0.80 -25.60
C ASP A 99 13.15 -1.53 -26.56
N ILE A 100 13.86 -2.55 -26.08
CA ILE A 100 14.79 -3.33 -26.92
C ILE A 100 14.07 -4.06 -28.06
N THR A 101 12.95 -4.74 -27.78
CA THR A 101 12.18 -5.42 -28.83
C THR A 101 11.62 -4.47 -29.89
N SER A 102 11.26 -3.24 -29.50
CA SER A 102 10.76 -2.22 -30.44
C SER A 102 11.86 -1.68 -31.37
N LEU A 103 13.12 -1.68 -30.93
CA LEU A 103 14.29 -1.26 -31.71
C LEU A 103 14.78 -2.34 -32.67
N THR A 104 14.54 -3.62 -32.38
CA THR A 104 14.98 -4.74 -33.24
C THR A 104 13.97 -5.15 -34.31
N ALA A 105 12.78 -4.56 -34.31
CA ALA A 105 11.71 -4.86 -35.27
C ALA A 105 11.64 -3.87 -36.46
N GLY A 106 12.62 -2.97 -36.58
CA GLY A 106 12.75 -1.98 -37.65
C GLY A 106 13.79 -2.33 -38.69
#